data_AF-A0A3N1GTD5-F1
#
_entry.id   AF-A0A3N1GTD5-F1
#
_cell.length_a   1.000
_cell.length_b   1.000
_cell.length_c   1.000
_cell.angle_alpha   90.00
_cell.angle_beta   90.00
_cell.angle_gamma   90.00
#
_symmetry.space_group_name_H-M   'P 1'
#
loop_
_entity.id
_entity.type
_entity.pdbx_description
1 polymer ?
#
loop_
_entity_poly.entity_id
_entity_poly.type
_entity_poly.pdbx_seq_one_letter_code
_entity_poly.pdbx_strand_id
1 'polypeptide(L)'
;MRLKSTDVIAGVPAPQLRTLLQHIKRRDGLTVAEIADLLEVDADASRSIIDHLLADGHLTQIRDPGGHELFDTTISGNAIAGAKFVSPIPAAKAEQVLAAFLNRVRAYNADPDNLLTVERVTLFGSHACGAAEVADVDVSITVVRRVTGDAYADATEALGARVGARREGVLDHLRLPQRLLHSTLKNRNRYLSITNEDVSQFTDDYRTVYRHADDPDAQPFPPGAQIDHPGTPDRADS
;
A
#
# COMPACT_ATOMS: atom_id res chain seq x y z
N MET A 1 0.70 -3.30 16.79
CA MET A 1 0.73 -4.71 17.25
C MET A 1 1.61 -5.52 16.31
N ARG A 2 2.58 -6.29 16.81
CA ARG A 2 3.49 -7.09 15.97
C ARG A 2 3.02 -8.54 15.96
N LEU A 3 2.23 -8.88 14.94
CA LEU A 3 1.61 -10.20 14.79
C LEU A 3 2.52 -11.16 13.99
N LYS A 4 2.80 -12.33 14.55
CA LYS A 4 3.53 -13.42 13.88
C LYS A 4 2.54 -14.43 13.29
N SER A 5 2.99 -15.19 12.29
CA SER A 5 2.16 -16.25 11.69
C SER A 5 1.85 -17.39 12.65
N THR A 6 2.61 -17.53 13.74
CA THR A 6 2.43 -18.53 14.79
C THR A 6 1.51 -18.07 15.92
N ASP A 7 1.10 -16.79 15.92
CA ASP A 7 0.25 -16.27 16.97
C ASP A 7 -1.16 -16.87 16.83
N VAL A 8 -1.84 -17.03 17.97
CA VAL A 8 -3.23 -17.48 18.07
C VAL A 8 -4.01 -16.40 18.82
N ILE A 9 -5.09 -15.90 18.23
CA ILE A 9 -5.96 -14.88 18.82
C ILE A 9 -7.38 -15.42 18.83
N ALA A 10 -8.07 -15.31 19.97
CA ALA A 10 -9.41 -15.87 20.15
C ALA A 10 -9.50 -17.36 19.76
N GLY A 11 -8.43 -18.13 19.98
CA GLY A 11 -8.35 -19.54 19.58
C GLY A 11 -8.13 -19.80 18.08
N VAL A 12 -8.04 -18.74 17.26
CA VAL A 12 -7.84 -18.83 15.80
C VAL A 12 -6.39 -18.50 15.43
N PRO A 13 -5.72 -19.32 14.59
CA PRO A 13 -4.41 -18.98 14.06
C PRO A 13 -4.42 -17.63 13.33
N ALA A 14 -3.44 -16.78 13.60
CA ALA A 14 -3.36 -15.43 13.05
C ALA A 14 -3.52 -15.35 11.51
N PRO A 15 -2.94 -16.25 10.69
CA PRO A 15 -3.18 -16.29 9.24
C PRO A 15 -4.64 -16.50 8.85
N GLN A 16 -5.34 -17.38 9.57
CA GLN A 16 -6.75 -17.68 9.34
C GLN A 16 -7.61 -16.50 9.80
N LEU A 17 -7.33 -15.93 10.98
CA LEU A 17 -8.02 -14.75 11.49
C LEU A 17 -7.85 -13.54 10.56
N ARG A 18 -6.65 -13.32 10.01
CA ARG A 18 -6.43 -12.26 9.01
C ARG A 18 -7.33 -12.44 7.80
N THR A 19 -7.40 -13.66 7.27
CA THR A 19 -8.23 -13.97 6.10
C THR A 19 -9.70 -13.68 6.41
N LEU A 20 -10.19 -14.08 7.59
CA LEU A 20 -11.55 -13.76 8.05
C LEU A 20 -11.79 -12.24 8.08
N LEU A 21 -10.93 -11.48 8.75
CA LEU A 21 -11.10 -10.02 8.89
C LEU A 21 -11.01 -9.29 7.54
N GLN A 22 -10.23 -9.81 6.59
CA GLN A 22 -10.22 -9.30 5.21
C GLN A 22 -11.55 -9.54 4.48
N HIS A 23 -12.21 -10.68 4.72
CA HIS A 23 -13.53 -10.95 4.14
C HIS A 23 -14.60 -10.03 4.75
N ILE A 24 -14.59 -9.86 6.08
CA ILE A 24 -15.50 -8.95 6.79
C ILE A 24 -15.39 -7.53 6.21
N LYS A 25 -14.16 -7.01 6.10
CA LYS A 25 -13.90 -5.66 5.56
C LYS A 25 -14.37 -5.49 4.11
N ARG A 26 -14.30 -6.54 3.28
CA ARG A 26 -14.69 -6.46 1.86
C ARG A 26 -16.21 -6.52 1.66
N ARG A 27 -16.94 -7.04 2.65
CA ARG A 27 -18.38 -7.29 2.57
C ARG A 27 -19.20 -6.38 3.49
N ASP A 28 -18.58 -5.35 4.06
CA ASP A 28 -19.19 -4.39 4.99
C ASP A 28 -19.89 -5.08 6.20
N GLY A 29 -19.25 -6.16 6.69
CA GLY A 29 -19.75 -6.95 7.82
C GLY A 29 -20.16 -8.37 7.44
N LEU A 30 -20.17 -9.29 8.42
CA LEU A 30 -20.66 -10.67 8.27
C LEU A 30 -21.53 -11.11 9.45
N THR A 31 -22.41 -12.07 9.20
CA THR A 31 -23.20 -12.77 10.23
C THR A 31 -22.38 -13.85 10.95
N VAL A 32 -22.87 -14.35 12.10
CA VAL A 32 -22.26 -15.50 12.80
C VAL A 32 -22.15 -16.73 11.89
N ALA A 33 -23.18 -17.00 11.09
CA ALA A 33 -23.23 -18.16 10.19
C ALA A 33 -22.14 -18.06 9.12
N GLU A 34 -22.00 -16.90 8.49
CA GLU A 34 -20.94 -16.69 7.49
C GLU A 34 -19.53 -16.77 8.10
N ILE A 35 -19.36 -16.30 9.35
CA ILE A 35 -18.08 -16.43 10.07
C ILE A 35 -17.81 -17.90 10.41
N ALA A 36 -18.83 -18.66 10.81
CA ALA A 36 -18.71 -20.09 11.10
C ALA A 36 -18.28 -20.87 9.84
N ASP A 37 -18.92 -20.59 8.70
CA ASP A 37 -18.60 -21.18 7.40
C ASP A 37 -17.17 -20.87 6.98
N LEU A 38 -16.72 -19.63 7.14
CA LEU A 38 -15.34 -19.21 6.78
C LEU A 38 -14.26 -19.82 7.68
N LEU A 39 -14.59 -20.10 8.93
CA LEU A 39 -13.68 -20.70 9.90
C LEU A 39 -13.75 -22.23 9.91
N GLU A 40 -14.72 -22.82 9.21
CA GLU A 40 -15.03 -24.25 9.21
C GLU A 40 -15.29 -24.78 10.64
N VAL A 41 -16.05 -24.02 11.43
CA VAL A 41 -16.44 -24.35 12.82
C VAL A 41 -17.96 -24.34 12.97
N ASP A 42 -18.47 -24.92 14.06
CA ASP A 42 -19.88 -24.82 14.40
C ASP A 42 -20.28 -23.42 14.91
N ALA A 43 -21.59 -23.19 15.00
CA ALA A 43 -22.15 -21.90 15.37
C ALA A 43 -21.78 -21.46 16.80
N ASP A 44 -21.64 -22.41 17.74
CA ASP A 44 -21.32 -22.12 19.14
C ASP A 44 -19.84 -21.70 19.26
N ALA A 45 -18.94 -22.42 18.57
CA ALA A 45 -17.54 -22.08 18.45
C ALA A 45 -17.35 -20.72 17.75
N SER A 46 -18.06 -20.47 16.65
CA SER A 46 -18.05 -19.18 15.94
C SER A 46 -18.47 -18.04 16.87
N ARG A 47 -19.56 -18.22 17.62
CA ARG A 47 -20.05 -17.22 18.57
C ARG A 47 -19.03 -16.97 19.70
N SER A 48 -18.42 -18.02 20.24
CA SER A 48 -17.34 -17.87 21.22
C SER A 48 -16.15 -17.07 20.68
N ILE A 49 -15.72 -17.34 19.44
CA ILE A 49 -14.63 -16.60 18.79
C ILE A 49 -15.01 -15.13 18.61
N ILE A 50 -16.23 -14.85 18.15
CA ILE A 50 -16.74 -13.49 17.97
C ILE A 50 -16.75 -12.74 19.31
N ASP A 51 -17.23 -13.37 20.38
CA ASP A 51 -17.28 -12.76 21.72
C ASP A 51 -15.89 -12.36 22.22
N HIS A 52 -14.88 -13.22 22.01
CA HIS A 52 -13.49 -12.88 22.33
C HIS A 52 -12.98 -11.72 21.48
N LEU A 53 -13.25 -11.72 20.17
CA LEU A 53 -12.82 -10.64 19.27
C LEU A 53 -13.52 -9.31 19.56
N LEU A 54 -14.76 -9.33 20.06
CA LEU A 54 -15.47 -8.15 20.56
C LEU A 54 -14.84 -7.66 21.87
N ALA A 55 -14.56 -8.56 22.80
CA ALA A 55 -13.94 -8.23 24.09
C ALA A 55 -12.54 -7.62 23.91
N ASP A 56 -11.76 -8.15 22.96
CA ASP A 56 -10.44 -7.63 22.60
C ASP A 56 -10.50 -6.37 21.71
N GLY A 57 -11.71 -5.93 21.32
CA GLY A 57 -11.94 -4.74 20.52
C GLY A 57 -11.46 -4.85 19.08
N HIS A 58 -11.37 -6.07 18.52
CA HIS A 58 -11.02 -6.35 17.13
C HIS A 58 -12.23 -6.29 16.20
N LEU A 59 -13.41 -6.65 16.72
CA LEU A 59 -14.69 -6.50 16.03
C LEU A 59 -15.57 -5.48 16.74
N THR A 60 -16.55 -4.98 15.99
CA THR A 60 -17.69 -4.24 16.52
C THR A 60 -18.97 -4.85 15.96
N GLN A 61 -20.02 -4.81 16.75
CA GLN A 61 -21.35 -5.21 16.30
C GLN A 61 -22.02 -4.04 15.56
N ILE A 62 -22.62 -4.34 14.42
CA ILE A 62 -23.44 -3.41 13.63
C ILE A 62 -24.78 -4.08 13.29
N ARG A 63 -25.69 -3.30 12.69
CA ARG A 63 -26.95 -3.81 12.14
C ARG A 63 -27.06 -3.43 10.68
N ASP A 64 -27.51 -4.38 9.87
CA ASP A 64 -27.88 -4.09 8.48
C ASP A 64 -29.21 -3.30 8.43
N PRO A 65 -29.62 -2.79 7.25
CA PRO A 65 -30.92 -2.13 7.09
C PRO A 65 -32.13 -3.03 7.41
N GLY A 66 -31.97 -4.35 7.38
CA GLY A 66 -32.98 -5.34 7.77
C GLY A 66 -33.05 -5.62 9.27
N GLY A 67 -32.17 -5.01 10.07
CA GLY A 67 -32.08 -5.21 11.51
C GLY A 67 -31.30 -6.45 11.95
N HIS A 68 -30.72 -7.20 11.00
CA HIS A 68 -29.88 -8.36 11.29
C HIS A 68 -28.56 -7.94 11.92
N GLU A 69 -28.11 -8.75 12.88
CA GLU A 69 -26.82 -8.57 13.54
C GLU A 69 -25.69 -8.96 12.60
N LEU A 70 -24.77 -8.02 12.39
CA LEU A 70 -23.52 -8.22 11.65
C LEU A 70 -22.33 -7.80 12.52
N PHE A 71 -21.15 -8.29 12.16
CA PHE A 71 -19.90 -7.91 12.80
C PHE A 71 -18.96 -7.30 11.77
N ASP A 72 -18.42 -6.13 12.10
CA ASP A 72 -17.45 -5.39 11.27
C ASP A 72 -16.13 -5.20 12.03
N THR A 73 -15.06 -4.90 11.29
CA THR A 73 -13.71 -4.71 11.83
C THR A 73 -13.52 -3.34 12.44
N THR A 74 -12.91 -3.28 13.63
CA THR A 74 -12.47 -2.01 14.21
C THR A 74 -11.14 -1.55 13.60
N ILE A 75 -10.58 -0.43 14.07
CA ILE A 75 -9.20 -0.01 13.72
C ILE A 75 -8.19 -1.12 14.07
N SER A 76 -8.34 -1.78 15.22
CA SER A 76 -7.41 -2.83 15.64
C SER A 76 -7.61 -4.12 14.80
N GLY A 77 -8.85 -4.46 14.45
CA GLY A 77 -9.15 -5.56 13.53
C GLY A 77 -8.59 -5.31 12.12
N ASN A 78 -8.67 -4.06 11.65
CA ASN A 78 -8.05 -3.64 10.39
C ASN A 78 -6.52 -3.80 10.39
N ALA A 79 -5.87 -3.57 11.52
CA ALA A 79 -4.42 -3.80 11.66
C ALA A 79 -4.06 -5.29 11.50
N ILE A 80 -4.89 -6.20 12.04
CA ILE A 80 -4.72 -7.66 11.86
C ILE A 80 -4.95 -8.03 10.39
N ALA A 81 -6.02 -7.52 9.76
CA ALA A 81 -6.32 -7.77 8.35
C ALA A 81 -5.16 -7.35 7.43
N GLY A 82 -4.44 -6.28 7.80
CA GLY A 82 -3.25 -5.76 7.11
C GLY A 82 -1.94 -6.51 7.37
N ALA A 83 -1.88 -7.41 8.37
CA ALA A 83 -0.63 -8.03 8.80
C ALA A 83 -0.01 -8.93 7.73
N LYS A 84 1.18 -8.61 7.21
CA LYS A 84 1.76 -9.34 6.07
C LYS A 84 2.34 -10.72 6.43
N PHE A 85 2.46 -11.07 7.72
CA PHE A 85 3.09 -12.30 8.24
C PHE A 85 4.46 -12.65 7.66
N VAL A 86 5.17 -11.64 7.16
CA VAL A 86 6.49 -11.85 6.59
C VAL A 86 7.48 -11.95 7.75
N SER A 87 8.27 -13.03 7.78
CA SER A 87 9.35 -13.17 8.76
C SER A 87 10.26 -11.93 8.67
N PRO A 88 10.56 -11.26 9.79
CA PRO A 88 11.49 -10.14 9.80
C PRO A 88 12.80 -10.52 9.12
N ILE A 89 13.39 -9.54 8.43
CA ILE A 89 14.69 -9.68 7.80
C ILE A 89 15.75 -8.92 8.61
N PRO A 90 16.99 -9.42 8.66
CA PRO A 90 18.10 -8.68 9.25
C PRO A 90 18.31 -7.34 8.54
N ALA A 91 18.79 -6.34 9.27
CA ALA A 91 19.08 -4.99 8.73
C ALA A 91 19.93 -5.04 7.44
N ALA A 92 20.94 -5.92 7.37
CA ALA A 92 21.76 -6.09 6.17
C ALA A 92 20.95 -6.51 4.93
N LYS A 93 19.91 -7.34 5.11
CA LYS A 93 19.01 -7.73 4.02
C LYS A 93 18.06 -6.61 3.64
N ALA A 94 17.62 -5.81 4.61
CA ALA A 94 16.81 -4.62 4.38
C ALA A 94 17.56 -3.57 3.55
N GLU A 95 18.84 -3.34 3.86
CA GLU A 95 19.71 -2.46 3.08
C GLU A 95 19.88 -2.96 1.63
N GLN A 96 19.99 -4.29 1.40
CA GLN A 96 19.98 -4.85 0.05
C GLN A 96 18.66 -4.58 -0.69
N VAL A 97 17.52 -4.70 0.02
CA VAL A 97 16.19 -4.41 -0.55
C VAL A 97 16.09 -2.94 -0.94
N LEU A 98 16.56 -2.04 -0.06
CA LEU A 98 16.58 -0.60 -0.31
C LEU A 98 17.49 -0.24 -1.49
N ALA A 99 18.72 -0.76 -1.53
CA ALA A 99 19.65 -0.53 -2.63
C ALA A 99 19.08 -1.00 -3.98
N ALA A 100 18.47 -2.19 -4.02
CA ALA A 100 17.82 -2.69 -5.23
C ALA A 100 16.62 -1.83 -5.65
N PHE A 101 15.86 -1.29 -4.69
CA PHE A 101 14.79 -0.33 -4.96
C PHE A 101 15.33 0.98 -5.55
N LEU A 102 16.37 1.56 -4.95
CA LEU A 102 16.98 2.79 -5.44
C LEU A 102 17.57 2.63 -6.85
N ASN A 103 18.13 1.46 -7.18
CA ASN A 103 18.56 1.17 -8.54
C ASN A 103 17.40 1.18 -9.54
N ARG A 104 16.21 0.70 -9.16
CA ARG A 104 15.01 0.80 -10.00
C ARG A 104 14.50 2.22 -10.13
N VAL A 105 14.62 3.04 -9.07
CA VAL A 105 14.30 4.47 -9.12
C VAL A 105 15.20 5.18 -10.13
N ARG A 106 16.51 4.99 -10.05
CA ARG A 106 17.48 5.56 -11.01
C ARG A 106 17.19 5.12 -12.45
N ALA A 107 17.03 3.82 -12.66
CA ALA A 107 16.72 3.27 -13.98
C ALA A 107 15.40 3.83 -14.55
N TYR A 108 14.37 3.97 -13.71
CA TYR A 108 13.09 4.56 -14.11
C TYR A 108 13.24 6.05 -14.46
N ASN A 109 13.98 6.81 -13.65
CA ASN A 109 14.20 8.23 -13.88
C ASN A 109 15.09 8.52 -15.09
N ALA A 110 16.00 7.61 -15.46
CA ALA A 110 16.86 7.73 -16.63
C ALA A 110 16.12 7.49 -17.96
N ASP A 111 15.00 6.76 -17.94
CA ASP A 111 14.22 6.44 -19.13
C ASP A 111 13.37 7.65 -19.57
N PRO A 112 13.61 8.24 -20.76
CA PRO A 112 12.87 9.41 -21.26
C PRO A 112 11.40 9.12 -21.56
N ASP A 113 11.02 7.86 -21.78
CA ASP A 113 9.66 7.49 -22.17
C ASP A 113 8.69 7.40 -20.99
N ASN A 114 9.17 7.55 -19.76
CA ASN A 114 8.33 7.58 -18.57
C ASN A 114 7.65 8.94 -18.41
N LEU A 115 6.34 8.93 -18.16
CA LEU A 115 5.55 10.16 -18.00
C LEU A 115 5.69 10.79 -16.60
N LEU A 116 6.25 10.03 -15.66
CA LEU A 116 6.45 10.46 -14.28
C LEU A 116 7.96 10.42 -13.97
N THR A 117 8.37 11.23 -13.00
CA THR A 117 9.71 11.19 -12.40
C THR A 117 9.56 11.06 -10.89
N VAL A 118 10.36 10.19 -10.27
CA VAL A 118 10.50 10.17 -8.81
C VAL A 118 11.42 11.33 -8.42
N GLU A 119 10.87 12.35 -7.77
CA GLU A 119 11.63 13.52 -7.31
C GLU A 119 12.43 13.21 -6.04
N ARG A 120 11.85 12.44 -5.13
CA ARG A 120 12.44 12.14 -3.83
C ARG A 120 12.00 10.79 -3.31
N VAL A 121 12.90 10.09 -2.62
CA VAL A 121 12.58 8.91 -1.81
C VAL A 121 12.95 9.21 -0.37
N THR A 122 12.01 8.97 0.53
CA THR A 122 12.20 9.07 1.98
C THR A 122 12.01 7.70 2.60
N LEU A 123 13.03 7.22 3.30
CA LEU A 123 12.95 6.02 4.14
C LEU A 123 12.37 6.41 5.50
N PHE A 124 11.42 5.62 6.00
CA PHE A 124 10.82 5.81 7.32
C PHE A 124 10.57 4.47 8.03
N GLY A 125 9.99 4.52 9.22
CA GLY A 125 9.61 3.33 9.98
C GLY A 125 10.81 2.58 10.58
N SER A 126 10.62 1.29 10.88
CA SER A 126 11.57 0.53 11.70
C SER A 126 12.99 0.45 11.13
N HIS A 127 13.13 0.51 9.80
CA HIS A 127 14.44 0.54 9.14
C HIS A 127 15.15 1.89 9.31
N ALA A 128 14.41 3.00 9.29
CA ALA A 128 14.99 4.32 9.51
C ALA A 128 15.55 4.49 10.95
N CYS A 129 14.95 3.80 11.93
CA CYS A 129 15.35 3.85 13.34
C CYS A 129 16.49 2.87 13.72
N GLY A 130 17.12 2.18 12.76
CA GLY A 130 18.28 1.31 13.03
C GLY A 130 17.95 -0.01 13.74
N ALA A 131 16.74 -0.54 13.60
CA ALA A 131 16.38 -1.84 14.18
C ALA A 131 17.24 -2.99 13.62
N ALA A 132 17.64 -3.93 14.48
CA ALA A 132 18.43 -5.10 14.08
C ALA A 132 17.68 -6.01 13.08
N GLU A 133 16.35 -6.07 13.20
CA GLU A 133 15.46 -6.77 12.28
C GLU A 133 14.24 -5.92 11.96
N VAL A 134 13.81 -5.95 10.69
CA VAL A 134 12.68 -5.19 10.17
C VAL A 134 11.69 -6.09 9.46
N ALA A 135 10.39 -5.81 9.57
CA ALA A 135 9.36 -6.60 8.88
C ALA A 135 9.39 -6.34 7.37
N ASP A 136 9.54 -5.07 7.00
CA ASP A 136 9.68 -4.56 5.65
C ASP A 136 10.44 -3.21 5.67
N VAL A 137 10.83 -2.77 4.48
CA VAL A 137 11.45 -1.48 4.19
C VAL A 137 10.34 -0.55 3.75
N ASP A 138 10.04 0.45 4.56
CA ASP A 138 9.02 1.46 4.27
C ASP A 138 9.63 2.69 3.61
N VAL A 139 9.16 3.02 2.40
CA VAL A 139 9.59 4.20 1.66
C VAL A 139 8.40 5.02 1.19
N SER A 140 8.54 6.34 1.28
CA SER A 140 7.66 7.31 0.62
C SER A 140 8.34 7.83 -0.63
N ILE A 141 7.58 8.01 -1.69
CA ILE A 141 8.04 8.64 -2.93
C ILE A 141 7.25 9.91 -3.21
N THR A 142 7.97 10.98 -3.54
CA THR A 142 7.39 12.16 -4.18
C THR A 142 7.60 12.02 -5.67
N VAL A 143 6.53 12.25 -6.44
CA VAL A 143 6.49 12.04 -7.88
C VAL A 143 6.06 13.32 -8.56
N VAL A 144 6.61 13.61 -9.73
CA VAL A 144 6.21 14.73 -10.58
C VAL A 144 5.84 14.25 -11.97
N ARG A 145 4.97 14.98 -12.65
CA ARG A 145 4.65 14.72 -14.06
C ARG A 145 5.69 15.36 -14.97
N ARG A 146 6.05 14.66 -16.05
CA ARG A 146 6.91 15.19 -17.12
C ARG A 146 6.15 15.97 -18.19
N VAL A 147 4.85 15.83 -18.21
CA VAL A 147 3.95 16.53 -19.14
C VAL A 147 2.72 16.93 -18.33
N THR A 148 2.16 18.10 -18.62
CA THR A 148 1.03 18.68 -17.88
C THR A 148 -0.09 19.07 -18.84
N GLY A 149 -1.29 19.31 -18.32
CA GLY A 149 -2.46 19.69 -19.12
C GLY A 149 -2.88 18.60 -20.12
N ASP A 150 -3.45 19.03 -21.24
CA ASP A 150 -4.01 18.13 -22.27
C ASP A 150 -2.95 17.16 -22.84
N ALA A 151 -1.68 17.60 -22.92
CA ALA A 151 -0.57 16.76 -23.38
C ALA A 151 -0.33 15.53 -22.48
N TYR A 152 -0.69 15.59 -21.19
CA TYR A 152 -0.59 14.45 -20.29
C TYR A 152 -1.63 13.37 -20.61
N ALA A 153 -2.84 13.76 -21.02
CA ALA A 153 -3.89 12.83 -21.41
C ALA A 153 -3.50 12.07 -22.68
N ASP A 154 -3.04 12.79 -23.71
CA ASP A 154 -2.56 12.20 -24.97
C ASP A 154 -1.37 11.27 -24.74
N ALA A 155 -0.42 11.68 -23.90
CA ALA A 155 0.74 10.86 -23.54
C ALA A 155 0.33 9.60 -22.77
N THR A 156 -0.67 9.69 -21.88
CA THR A 156 -1.22 8.53 -21.16
C THR A 156 -1.91 7.54 -22.11
N GLU A 157 -2.60 8.06 -23.13
CA GLU A 157 -3.21 7.24 -24.18
C GLU A 157 -2.14 6.51 -25.02
N ALA A 158 -1.12 7.23 -25.46
CA ALA A 158 0.02 6.65 -26.18
C ALA A 158 0.75 5.59 -25.34
N LEU A 159 0.93 5.83 -24.04
CA LEU A 159 1.50 4.86 -23.10
C LEU A 159 0.63 3.60 -23.02
N GLY A 160 -0.69 3.76 -22.90
CA GLY A 160 -1.65 2.65 -22.87
C GLY A 160 -1.57 1.78 -24.11
N ALA A 161 -1.49 2.39 -25.30
CA ALA A 161 -1.30 1.68 -26.55
C ALA A 161 0.04 0.93 -26.59
N ARG A 162 1.13 1.58 -26.15
CA ARG A 162 2.48 1.01 -26.14
C ARG A 162 2.61 -0.22 -25.25
N VAL A 163 1.98 -0.22 -24.07
CA VAL A 163 2.05 -1.34 -23.11
C VAL A 163 0.93 -2.36 -23.28
N GLY A 164 0.04 -2.18 -24.26
CA GLY A 164 -1.11 -3.05 -24.50
C GLY A 164 -2.10 -3.07 -23.34
N ALA A 165 -2.25 -1.96 -22.60
CA ALA A 165 -3.18 -1.88 -21.48
C ALA A 165 -4.63 -1.92 -21.99
N ARG A 166 -5.44 -2.81 -21.42
CA ARG A 166 -6.88 -2.84 -21.68
C ARG A 166 -7.53 -1.62 -21.03
N ARG A 167 -8.34 -0.87 -21.79
CA ARG A 167 -9.05 0.31 -21.28
C ARG A 167 -10.33 -0.17 -20.57
N GLU A 168 -10.23 -0.45 -19.28
CA GLU A 168 -11.37 -0.92 -18.45
C GLU A 168 -12.25 0.25 -17.95
N GLY A 169 -11.77 1.50 -18.06
CA GLY A 169 -12.54 2.73 -17.76
C GLY A 169 -11.66 3.99 -17.75
N VAL A 170 -12.28 5.18 -17.71
CA VAL A 170 -11.57 6.48 -17.74
C VAL A 170 -10.64 6.65 -16.53
N LEU A 171 -11.12 6.33 -15.32
CA LEU A 171 -10.33 6.44 -14.09
C LEU A 171 -9.13 5.47 -14.06
N ASP A 172 -9.30 4.28 -14.62
CA ASP A 172 -8.21 3.30 -14.68
C ASP A 172 -7.12 3.75 -15.65
N HIS A 173 -7.54 4.36 -16.76
CA HIS A 173 -6.64 4.91 -17.75
C HIS A 173 -5.82 6.09 -17.21
N LEU A 174 -6.45 7.05 -16.50
CA LEU A 174 -5.76 8.19 -15.89
C LEU A 174 -4.71 7.78 -14.85
N ARG A 175 -4.89 6.62 -14.19
CA ARG A 175 -3.97 6.08 -13.17
C ARG A 175 -2.91 5.15 -13.75
N LEU A 176 -2.92 4.90 -15.06
CA LEU A 176 -1.99 3.97 -15.72
C LEU A 176 -0.53 4.34 -15.44
N PRO A 177 -0.08 5.61 -15.57
CA PRO A 177 1.31 5.96 -15.31
C PRO A 177 1.74 5.66 -13.87
N GLN A 178 0.90 6.01 -12.88
CA GLN A 178 1.17 5.73 -11.47
C GLN A 178 1.18 4.23 -11.17
N ARG A 179 0.26 3.46 -11.77
CA ARG A 179 0.23 1.99 -11.63
C ARG A 179 1.51 1.35 -12.17
N LEU A 180 1.98 1.79 -13.33
CA LEU A 180 3.21 1.28 -13.95
C LEU A 180 4.43 1.65 -13.12
N LEU A 181 4.55 2.91 -12.70
CA LEU A 181 5.58 3.37 -11.76
C LEU A 181 5.62 2.48 -10.51
N HIS A 182 4.48 2.37 -9.81
CA HIS A 182 4.40 1.61 -8.57
C HIS A 182 4.74 0.13 -8.79
N SER A 183 4.21 -0.50 -9.84
CA SER A 183 4.51 -1.90 -10.17
C SER A 183 6.01 -2.11 -10.46
N THR A 184 6.62 -1.23 -11.28
CA THR A 184 8.04 -1.27 -11.64
C THR A 184 8.92 -1.12 -10.41
N LEU A 185 8.66 -0.12 -9.56
CA LEU A 185 9.47 0.12 -8.37
C LEU A 185 9.29 -0.96 -7.31
N LYS A 186 8.05 -1.43 -7.09
CA LYS A 186 7.73 -2.49 -6.13
C LYS A 186 8.34 -3.83 -6.53
N ASN A 187 8.37 -4.13 -7.83
CA ASN A 187 8.86 -5.38 -8.42
C ASN A 187 8.41 -6.64 -7.63
N ARG A 188 7.14 -6.65 -7.20
CA ARG A 188 6.53 -7.70 -6.37
C ARG A 188 7.32 -8.07 -5.09
N ASN A 189 8.23 -7.21 -4.63
CA ASN A 189 9.05 -7.48 -3.46
C ASN A 189 8.20 -7.36 -2.19
N ARG A 190 7.99 -8.48 -1.49
CA ARG A 190 7.15 -8.53 -0.28
C ARG A 190 7.71 -7.74 0.92
N TYR A 191 9.01 -7.47 0.94
CA TYR A 191 9.72 -6.75 2.00
C TYR A 191 9.85 -5.25 1.75
N LEU A 192 9.14 -4.72 0.76
CA LEU A 192 9.14 -3.30 0.43
C LEU A 192 7.71 -2.77 0.61
N SER A 193 7.55 -1.57 1.14
CA SER A 193 6.27 -0.86 1.20
C SER A 193 6.50 0.51 0.58
N ILE A 194 5.63 0.92 -0.34
CA ILE A 194 5.74 2.21 -1.03
C ILE A 194 4.46 2.99 -0.75
N THR A 195 4.62 4.24 -0.33
CA THR A 195 3.54 5.22 -0.21
C THR A 195 3.88 6.49 -0.98
N ASN A 196 2.87 7.30 -1.29
CA ASN A 196 3.04 8.64 -1.86
C ASN A 196 2.70 9.75 -0.83
N GLU A 197 2.39 9.35 0.40
CA GLU A 197 2.10 10.24 1.53
C GLU A 197 3.35 11.01 1.95
N ASP A 198 3.18 12.26 2.37
CA ASP A 198 4.25 13.02 3.00
C ASP A 198 4.45 12.56 4.44
N VAL A 199 5.45 11.71 4.63
CA VAL A 199 5.74 11.07 5.92
C VAL A 199 6.13 12.04 7.02
N SER A 200 6.59 13.25 6.67
CA SER A 200 6.94 14.27 7.65
C SER A 200 5.72 14.77 8.45
N GLN A 201 4.50 14.54 7.94
CA GLN A 201 3.27 14.89 8.65
C GLN A 201 2.91 13.88 9.75
N PHE A 202 3.53 12.69 9.74
CA PHE A 202 3.17 11.58 10.60
C PHE A 202 4.29 11.14 11.54
N THR A 203 5.54 11.47 11.23
CA THR A 203 6.71 11.09 12.03
C THR A 203 7.90 12.00 11.76
N ASP A 204 8.76 12.17 12.78
CA ASP A 204 10.09 12.80 12.65
C ASP A 204 11.18 11.76 12.33
N ASP A 205 10.88 10.47 12.45
CA ASP A 205 11.82 9.36 12.24
C ASP A 205 11.88 8.95 10.76
N TYR A 206 12.38 9.87 9.93
CA TYR A 206 12.57 9.65 8.51
C TYR A 206 13.91 10.21 8.00
N ARG A 207 14.39 9.67 6.87
CA ARG A 207 15.56 10.20 6.17
C ARG A 207 15.36 10.16 4.67
N THR A 208 15.74 11.24 3.97
CA THR A 208 15.81 11.22 2.51
C THR A 208 16.97 10.34 2.06
N VAL A 209 16.68 9.35 1.21
CA VAL A 209 17.66 8.37 0.69
C VAL A 209 17.90 8.50 -0.81
N TYR A 210 17.12 9.35 -1.49
CA TYR A 210 17.31 9.72 -2.88
C TYR A 210 16.69 11.10 -3.14
N ARG A 211 17.38 11.91 -3.93
CA ARG A 211 16.86 13.13 -4.54
C ARG A 211 17.23 13.12 -6.02
N HIS A 212 16.27 13.48 -6.85
CA HIS A 212 16.47 13.59 -8.30
C HIS A 212 17.60 14.56 -8.64
N ALA A 213 17.70 15.69 -7.95
CA ALA A 213 18.75 16.70 -8.18
C ALA A 213 20.18 16.17 -7.95
N ASP A 214 20.33 15.09 -7.19
CA ASP A 214 21.63 14.47 -6.89
C ASP A 214 21.94 13.30 -7.86
N ASP A 215 21.04 12.99 -8.80
CA ASP A 215 21.16 11.87 -9.73
C ASP A 215 21.54 12.38 -11.14
N PRO A 216 22.82 12.24 -11.56
CA PRO A 216 23.29 12.79 -12.83
C PRO A 216 22.72 12.08 -14.06
N ASP A 217 22.22 10.86 -13.89
CA ASP A 217 21.67 10.05 -14.98
C ASP A 217 20.15 10.27 -15.13
N ALA A 218 19.52 11.00 -14.21
CA ALA A 218 18.09 11.26 -14.26
C ALA A 218 17.73 12.25 -15.36
N GLN A 219 16.64 11.98 -16.07
CA GLN A 219 16.10 12.93 -17.04
C GLN A 219 15.68 14.21 -16.32
N PRO A 220 16.02 15.40 -16.87
CA PRO A 220 15.72 16.67 -16.23
C PRO A 220 14.21 16.85 -16.05
N PHE A 221 13.81 17.61 -15.04
CA PHE A 221 12.43 18.04 -14.95
C PHE A 221 12.08 18.91 -16.16
N PRO A 222 10.92 18.69 -16.79
CA PRO A 222 10.43 19.62 -17.78
C PRO A 222 10.06 20.95 -17.11
N PRO A 223 10.17 22.07 -17.85
CA PRO A 223 9.70 23.36 -17.37
C PRO A 223 8.25 23.27 -16.91
N GLY A 224 7.96 23.67 -15.66
CA GLY A 224 6.60 23.64 -15.10
C GLY A 224 6.16 22.28 -14.52
N ALA A 225 7.09 21.35 -14.26
CA ALA A 225 6.78 20.10 -13.57
C ALA A 225 6.05 20.36 -12.23
N GLN A 226 4.92 19.69 -12.04
CA GLN A 226 4.13 19.75 -10.82
C GLN A 226 4.22 18.44 -10.04
N ILE A 227 4.16 18.54 -8.72
CA ILE A 227 4.01 17.37 -7.84
C ILE A 227 2.70 16.69 -8.21
N ASP A 228 2.80 15.41 -8.54
CA ASP A 228 1.66 14.57 -8.85
C ASP A 228 1.04 14.07 -7.54
N HIS A 229 -0.05 14.71 -7.13
CA HIS A 229 -0.89 14.20 -6.05
C HIS A 229 -1.90 13.20 -6.62
N PRO A 230 -1.92 11.94 -6.15
CA PRO A 230 -2.87 10.96 -6.64
C PRO A 230 -4.30 11.40 -6.33
N GLY A 231 -5.07 11.74 -7.37
CA GLY A 231 -6.49 12.08 -7.27
C GLY A 231 -6.84 13.57 -7.35
N THR A 232 -5.87 14.46 -7.58
CA THR A 232 -6.16 15.87 -7.85
C THR A 232 -6.27 16.08 -9.37
N PRO A 233 -7.45 16.40 -9.92
CA PRO A 233 -7.53 16.85 -11.31
C PRO A 233 -6.73 18.15 -11.46
N ASP A 234 -6.09 18.35 -12.63
CA ASP A 234 -5.49 19.65 -12.97
C ASP A 234 -6.56 20.71 -12.73
N ARG A 235 -6.28 21.66 -11.83
CA ARG A 235 -7.06 22.89 -11.82
C ARG A 235 -6.76 23.54 -13.15
N ALA A 236 -7.75 23.53 -14.04
CA ALA A 236 -7.76 24.42 -15.19
C ALA A 236 -7.71 25.83 -14.62
N ASP A 237 -6.53 26.45 -14.64
CA ASP A 237 -6.41 27.88 -14.44
C ASP A 237 -7.29 28.54 -15.51
N SER A 238 -8.39 29.13 -15.03
CA SER A 238 -9.32 29.98 -15.80
C SER A 238 -9.16 31.41 -15.32
#